data_AF-A0A2X1BVT6-F1
#
_entry.id   AF-A0A2X1BVT6-F1
#
_cell.length_a   1.000
_cell.length_b   1.000
_cell.length_c   1.000
_cell.angle_alpha   90.00
_cell.angle_beta   90.00
_cell.angle_gamma   90.00
#
_symmetry.space_group_name_H-M   'P 1'
#
loop_
_entity.id
_entity.type
_entity.pdbx_description
1 polymer ?
#
loop_
_entity_poly.entity_id
_entity_poly.type
_entity_poly.pdbx_seq_one_letter_code
_entity_poly.pdbx_strand_id
1 'polypeptide(L)'
;MALPRKRRPRRAPCGWSEGLEDLHDYMRAPPQRAASRGRVIKDSGPIVVTDDWPERVPIGDAELRAIEGHLRKELDDLFGPLP
;
A
#
# COMPACT_ATOMS: atom_id res chain seq x y z
N MET A 1 -0.55 -45.78 25.47
CA MET A 1 -1.50 -45.18 24.50
C MET A 1 -1.31 -43.67 24.51
N ALA A 2 -1.10 -43.03 23.36
CA ALA A 2 -0.86 -41.59 23.26
C ALA A 2 -2.17 -40.84 22.93
N LEU A 3 -2.50 -39.79 23.69
CA LEU A 3 -3.71 -38.99 23.49
C LEU A 3 -3.56 -38.02 22.28
N PRO A 4 -4.63 -37.81 21.49
CA PRO A 4 -4.56 -36.95 20.31
C PRO A 4 -4.46 -35.47 20.69
N ARG A 5 -3.41 -34.80 20.19
CA ARG A 5 -3.23 -33.35 20.33
C ARG A 5 -4.26 -32.64 19.44
N LYS A 6 -5.30 -32.05 20.05
CA LYS A 6 -6.26 -31.17 19.34
C LYS A 6 -5.50 -30.04 18.64
N ARG A 7 -5.53 -30.02 17.30
CA ARG A 7 -5.03 -28.90 16.50
C ARG A 7 -6.04 -27.75 16.64
N ARG A 8 -5.64 -26.65 17.29
CA ARG A 8 -6.43 -25.42 17.27
C ARG A 8 -6.43 -24.88 15.83
N PRO A 9 -7.59 -24.45 15.30
CA PRO A 9 -7.64 -23.85 13.97
C PRO A 9 -6.78 -22.59 13.99
N ARG A 10 -5.86 -22.48 13.04
CA ARG A 10 -5.14 -21.23 12.78
C ARG A 10 -6.18 -20.24 12.29
N ARG A 11 -6.53 -19.24 13.11
CA ARG A 11 -7.31 -18.09 12.63
C ARG A 11 -6.53 -17.51 11.45
N ALA A 12 -7.19 -17.37 10.31
CA ALA A 12 -6.67 -16.57 9.21
C ALA A 12 -6.34 -15.18 9.77
N PRO A 13 -5.31 -14.49 9.28
CA PRO A 13 -5.12 -13.09 9.60
C PRO A 13 -6.24 -12.29 8.91
N CYS A 14 -7.41 -12.25 9.55
CA CYS A 14 -8.50 -11.35 9.20
C CYS A 14 -8.17 -9.98 9.82
N GLY A 15 -8.09 -8.95 8.99
CA GLY A 15 -7.81 -7.58 9.45
C GLY A 15 -7.03 -6.72 8.45
N TRP A 16 -6.49 -7.27 7.36
CA TRP A 16 -5.76 -6.47 6.36
C TRP A 16 -6.64 -5.46 5.61
N SER A 17 -7.96 -5.66 5.64
CA SER A 17 -8.95 -4.79 5.02
C SER A 17 -9.76 -3.97 6.03
N GLU A 18 -9.41 -4.02 7.32
CA GLU A 18 -10.14 -3.35 8.40
C GLU A 18 -9.41 -2.02 8.69
N GLY A 19 -10.06 -0.87 8.52
CA GLY A 19 -9.41 0.46 8.64
C GLY A 19 -8.89 1.03 7.32
N LEU A 20 -9.54 0.71 6.19
CA LEU A 20 -9.34 1.45 4.92
C LEU A 20 -10.40 2.54 4.71
N GLU A 21 -11.35 2.66 5.64
CA GLU A 21 -12.43 3.63 5.60
C GLU A 21 -11.95 5.06 5.92
N ASP A 22 -10.89 5.19 6.74
CA ASP A 22 -10.24 6.46 7.03
C ASP A 22 -8.91 6.56 6.26
N LEU A 23 -8.86 7.49 5.32
CA LEU A 23 -7.66 7.79 4.54
C LEU A 23 -6.46 8.15 5.43
N HIS A 24 -6.69 8.69 6.63
CA HIS A 24 -5.64 9.17 7.53
C HIS A 24 -5.22 8.17 8.61
N ASP A 25 -5.70 6.92 8.57
CA ASP A 25 -5.35 5.90 9.56
C ASP A 25 -3.84 5.64 9.68
N TYR A 26 -3.07 5.94 8.62
CA TYR A 26 -1.60 5.85 8.61
C TYR A 26 -0.90 6.87 9.53
N MET A 27 -1.56 7.98 9.89
CA MET A 27 -1.00 8.96 10.84
C MET A 27 -1.08 8.46 12.29
N ARG A 28 -1.89 7.42 12.53
CA ARG A 28 -2.06 6.86 13.86
C ARG A 28 -0.81 6.08 14.25
N ALA A 29 -0.32 6.33 15.47
CA ALA A 29 0.78 5.56 16.00
C ALA A 29 0.45 4.06 15.95
N PRO A 30 1.31 3.21 15.39
CA PRO A 30 1.03 1.80 15.25
C PRO A 30 0.80 1.19 16.65
N PRO A 31 -0.15 0.26 16.80
CA PRO A 31 -0.42 -0.35 18.10
C PRO A 31 0.86 -1.02 18.63
N GLN A 32 1.18 -0.73 19.89
CA GLN A 32 2.32 -1.34 20.59
C GLN A 32 2.11 -2.85 20.68
N ARG A 33 2.68 -3.58 19.72
CA ARG A 33 2.70 -5.04 19.75
C ARG A 33 3.65 -5.47 20.87
N ALA A 34 3.18 -6.33 21.77
CA ALA A 34 4.03 -6.99 22.75
C ALA A 34 5.24 -7.61 22.04
N ALA A 35 6.44 -7.40 22.58
CA ALA A 35 7.69 -7.80 21.96
C ALA A 35 7.61 -9.25 21.48
N SER A 36 7.61 -9.45 20.16
CA SER A 36 7.64 -10.79 19.59
C SER A 36 8.96 -11.43 19.99
N ARG A 37 8.90 -12.60 20.66
CA ARG A 37 10.07 -13.42 21.00
C ARG A 37 11.03 -13.45 19.81
N GLY A 38 12.27 -13.02 20.06
CA GLY A 38 13.28 -12.63 19.09
C GLY A 38 13.15 -13.32 17.73
N ARG A 39 12.52 -12.63 16.78
CA ARG A 39 12.71 -12.95 15.38
C ARG A 39 14.17 -12.61 15.10
N VAL A 40 14.94 -13.59 14.62
CA VAL A 40 16.27 -13.32 14.05
C VAL A 40 16.01 -12.37 12.89
N ILE A 41 16.24 -11.07 13.13
CA ILE A 41 16.26 -10.07 12.09
C ILE A 41 17.49 -10.46 11.27
N LYS A 42 17.28 -11.18 10.16
CA LYS A 42 18.31 -11.22 9.13
C LYS A 42 18.54 -9.77 8.78
N ASP A 43 19.79 -9.29 8.93
CA ASP A 43 20.24 -8.06 8.30
C ASP A 43 20.09 -8.23 6.79
N SER A 44 18.86 -8.08 6.30
CA SER A 44 18.62 -7.62 4.94
C SER A 44 19.23 -6.24 4.94
N GLY A 45 20.34 -6.07 4.23
CA GLY A 45 21.08 -4.82 4.16
C GLY A 45 20.21 -3.61 3.79
N PRO A 46 20.82 -2.43 3.59
CA PRO A 46 20.07 -1.20 3.35
C PRO A 46 19.02 -1.37 2.24
N ILE A 47 17.81 -0.87 2.47
CA ILE A 47 16.74 -0.87 1.46
C ILE A 47 17.24 -0.04 0.28
N VAL A 48 17.47 -0.70 -0.85
CA VAL A 48 17.81 -0.03 -2.09
C VAL A 48 16.50 0.30 -2.79
N VAL A 49 16.17 1.58 -2.87
CA VAL A 49 15.06 2.07 -3.69
C VAL A 49 15.63 2.35 -5.07
N THR A 50 15.32 1.51 -6.05
CA THR A 50 15.60 1.75 -7.46
C THR A 50 14.31 2.09 -8.18
N ASP A 51 14.34 3.16 -8.97
CA ASP A 51 13.28 3.45 -9.92
C ASP A 51 13.45 2.54 -11.13
N ASP A 52 12.93 1.31 -11.04
CA ASP A 52 13.03 0.27 -12.07
C ASP A 52 12.09 0.54 -13.28
N TRP A 53 11.83 1.81 -13.57
CA TRP A 53 10.96 2.20 -14.67
C TRP A 53 11.71 2.11 -16.00
N PRO A 54 11.03 1.66 -17.08
CA PRO A 54 11.62 1.69 -18.40
C PRO A 54 11.86 3.15 -18.84
N GLU A 55 12.84 3.34 -19.72
CA GLU A 55 13.13 4.67 -20.32
C GLU A 55 11.88 5.30 -20.95
N ARG A 56 10.97 4.46 -21.47
CA ARG A 56 9.65 4.86 -21.96
C ARG A 56 8.59 4.01 -21.31
N VAL A 57 7.71 4.64 -20.55
CA VAL A 57 6.49 4.01 -20.05
C VAL A 57 5.54 3.81 -21.23
N PRO A 58 5.07 2.58 -21.50
CA PRO A 58 4.12 2.34 -22.57
C PRO A 58 2.75 2.87 -22.15
N ILE A 59 2.42 4.08 -22.62
CA ILE A 59 1.10 4.70 -22.41
C ILE A 59 0.39 4.72 -23.76
N GLY A 60 -0.80 4.12 -23.84
CA GLY A 60 -1.62 4.07 -25.04
C GLY A 60 -2.52 5.30 -25.22
N ASP A 61 -3.09 5.46 -26.42
CA ASP A 61 -3.96 6.59 -26.74
C ASP A 61 -5.21 6.65 -25.86
N ALA A 62 -5.81 5.50 -25.51
CA ALA A 62 -6.97 5.46 -24.63
C ALA A 62 -6.65 5.99 -23.23
N GLU A 63 -5.47 5.64 -22.72
CA GLU A 63 -4.97 6.10 -21.42
C GLU A 63 -4.64 7.59 -21.46
N LEU A 64 -4.00 8.06 -22.54
CA LEU A 64 -3.75 9.48 -22.77
C LEU A 64 -5.05 10.29 -22.76
N ARG A 65 -6.11 9.82 -23.45
CA ARG A 65 -7.41 10.53 -23.44
C ARG A 65 -8.05 10.58 -22.06
N ALA A 66 -7.93 9.51 -21.28
CA ALA A 66 -8.44 9.49 -19.91
C ALA A 66 -7.69 10.49 -19.02
N ILE A 67 -6.35 10.53 -19.13
CA ILE A 67 -5.50 11.46 -18.38
C ILE A 67 -5.79 12.91 -18.80
N GLU A 68 -5.80 13.21 -20.11
CA GLU A 68 -6.11 14.54 -20.63
C GLU A 68 -7.50 15.04 -20.20
N GLY A 69 -8.50 14.14 -20.23
CA GLY A 69 -9.87 14.44 -19.81
C GLY A 69 -9.94 14.83 -18.33
N HIS A 70 -9.23 14.11 -17.46
CA HIS A 70 -9.17 14.45 -16.03
C HIS A 70 -8.33 15.72 -15.80
N LEU A 71 -7.18 15.81 -16.46
CA LEU A 71 -6.24 16.91 -16.28
C LEU A 71 -6.84 18.26 -16.68
N ARG A 72 -7.70 18.32 -17.71
CA ARG A 72 -8.39 19.56 -18.09
C ARG A 72 -9.10 20.20 -16.90
N LYS A 73 -9.85 19.40 -16.15
CA LYS A 73 -10.60 19.90 -14.99
C LYS A 73 -9.66 20.48 -13.94
N GLU A 74 -8.60 19.74 -13.61
CA GLU A 74 -7.62 20.17 -12.60
C GLU A 74 -6.86 21.43 -13.06
N LEU A 75 -6.56 21.55 -14.37
CA LEU A 75 -5.92 22.74 -14.94
C LEU A 75 -6.86 23.95 -14.92
N ASP A 76 -8.14 23.77 -15.25
CA ASP A 76 -9.14 24.84 -15.18
C ASP A 76 -9.30 25.35 -13.73
N ASP A 77 -9.30 24.44 -12.74
CA ASP A 77 -9.33 24.80 -11.32
C ASP A 77 -8.04 25.51 -10.86
N LEU A 78 -6.87 25.10 -11.37
CA LEU A 78 -5.57 25.65 -10.99
C LEU A 78 -5.29 27.02 -11.62
N PHE A 79 -5.61 27.21 -12.89
CA PHE A 79 -5.32 28.43 -13.64
C PHE A 79 -6.48 29.44 -13.62
N GLY A 80 -7.69 28.99 -13.25
CA GLY A 80 -8.87 29.82 -13.28
C GLY A 80 -9.28 30.23 -14.70
N PRO A 81 -10.31 31.08 -14.84
CA PRO A 81 -10.71 31.57 -16.15
C PRO A 81 -9.58 32.38 -16.79
N LEU A 82 -9.27 32.06 -18.05
CA LEU A 82 -8.33 32.82 -18.85
C LEU A 82 -8.77 34.30 -18.93
N PRO A 83 -7.83 35.27 -18.85
CA PRO A 83 -8.14 36.70 -18.95
C PRO A 83 -8.72 37.11 -20.30
#